data_AF-A0A3L7DUS2-F1
#
_entry.id   AF-A0A3L7DUS2-F1
#
_cell.length_a   1.000
_cell.length_b   1.000
_cell.length_c   1.000
_cell.angle_alpha   90.00
_cell.angle_beta   90.00
_cell.angle_gamma   90.00
#
_symmetry.space_group_name_H-M   'P 1'
#
loop_
_entity.id
_entity.type
_entity.pdbx_description
1 polymer ?
#
loop_
_entity_poly.entity_id
_entity_poly.type
_entity_poly.pdbx_seq_one_letter_code
_entity_poly.pdbx_strand_id
1 'polypeptide(L)'
;MKDLFFYLGFGTLFTHELDSMLNHEWRVIPLIRALPDEAGQIVFTMAHIPMFAIILALVSSENSKTRKMARIGVGLFLIIHGLLHILFKGHPAYEFSGILSNVLIFAGSFFGVVYLALE
;
A
#
# COMPACT_ATOMS: atom_id res chain seq x y z
N MET A 1 19.59 9.78 -4.02
CA MET A 1 19.17 8.45 -4.51
C MET A 1 18.03 7.86 -3.68
N LYS A 2 18.10 7.87 -2.34
CA LYS A 2 17.01 7.37 -1.47
C LYS A 2 15.62 7.93 -1.81
N ASP A 3 15.51 9.24 -2.08
CA ASP A 3 14.22 9.85 -2.42
C ASP A 3 13.60 9.30 -3.70
N LEU A 4 14.41 8.89 -4.69
CA LEU A 4 13.91 8.26 -5.91
C LEU A 4 13.18 6.95 -5.58
N PHE A 5 13.81 6.10 -4.77
CA PHE A 5 13.22 4.82 -4.35
C PHE A 5 11.99 5.04 -3.45
N PHE A 6 12.01 6.06 -2.60
CA PHE A 6 10.82 6.44 -1.86
C PHE A 6 9.66 6.82 -2.80
N TYR A 7 9.89 7.70 -3.77
CA TYR A 7 8.84 8.14 -4.70
C TYR A 7 8.35 7.01 -5.61
N LEU A 8 9.23 6.13 -6.09
CA LEU A 8 8.85 4.96 -6.87
C LEU A 8 8.03 3.97 -6.02
N GLY A 9 8.46 3.69 -4.79
CA GLY A 9 7.71 2.83 -3.85
C GLY A 9 6.33 3.41 -3.55
N PHE A 10 6.26 4.70 -3.26
CA PHE A 10 5.01 5.38 -2.93
C PHE A 10 4.05 5.48 -4.13
N GLY A 11 4.58 5.76 -5.33
CA GLY A 11 3.79 5.74 -6.57
C GLY A 11 3.28 4.33 -6.91
N THR A 12 4.09 3.30 -6.62
CA THR A 12 3.68 1.90 -6.81
C THR A 12 2.56 1.53 -5.84
N LEU A 13 2.60 1.98 -4.58
CA LEU A 13 1.49 1.80 -3.64
C LEU A 13 0.19 2.39 -4.18
N PHE A 14 0.19 3.65 -4.61
CA PHE A 14 -1.03 4.26 -5.16
C PHE A 14 -1.54 3.55 -6.40
N THR A 15 -0.64 3.08 -7.27
CA THR A 15 -1.03 2.33 -8.48
C THR A 15 -1.57 0.95 -8.12
N HIS A 16 -1.02 0.32 -7.08
CA HIS A 16 -1.54 -0.92 -6.54
C HIS A 16 -2.96 -0.75 -5.99
N GLU A 17 -3.28 0.34 -5.30
CA GLU A 17 -4.66 0.57 -4.82
C GLU A 17 -5.69 0.69 -5.98
N LEU A 18 -5.27 1.15 -7.15
CA LEU A 18 -6.12 1.12 -8.36
C LEU A 18 -6.34 -0.32 -8.85
N ASP A 19 -5.30 -1.15 -8.80
CA ASP A 19 -5.37 -2.59 -9.10
C ASP A 19 -6.20 -3.34 -8.04
N SER A 20 -6.12 -2.95 -6.76
CA SER A 20 -6.90 -3.49 -5.65
C SER A 20 -8.39 -3.31 -5.84
N MET A 21 -8.82 -2.22 -6.49
CA MET A 21 -10.22 -2.02 -6.85
C MET A 21 -10.71 -3.02 -7.90
N LEU A 22 -9.85 -3.40 -8.85
CA LEU A 22 -10.17 -4.40 -9.88
C LEU A 22 -10.17 -5.83 -9.32
N ASN A 23 -9.37 -6.07 -8.28
CA ASN A 23 -9.18 -7.37 -7.63
C ASN A 23 -9.94 -7.49 -6.29
N HIS A 24 -10.90 -6.59 -6.04
CA HIS A 24 -11.82 -6.63 -4.89
C HIS A 24 -11.15 -6.83 -3.53
N GLU A 25 -10.04 -6.14 -3.26
CA GLU A 25 -9.20 -6.39 -2.07
C GLU A 25 -9.96 -6.28 -0.74
N TRP A 26 -11.01 -5.47 -0.69
CA TRP A 26 -11.89 -5.36 0.49
C TRP A 26 -12.49 -6.70 0.94
N ARG A 27 -12.59 -7.71 0.05
CA ARG A 27 -13.03 -9.07 0.35
C ARG A 27 -12.00 -9.89 1.13
N VAL A 28 -10.74 -9.45 1.15
CA VAL A 28 -9.64 -10.12 1.86
C VAL A 28 -9.39 -9.48 3.22
N ILE A 29 -9.53 -8.15 3.33
CA ILE A 29 -9.20 -7.38 4.53
C ILE A 29 -10.10 -7.80 5.72
N PRO A 30 -9.55 -8.31 6.84
CA PRO A 30 -10.34 -8.93 7.92
C PRO A 30 -11.48 -8.08 8.49
N LEU A 31 -11.32 -6.76 8.57
CA LEU A 31 -12.33 -5.84 9.10
C LEU A 31 -13.39 -5.48 8.06
N ILE A 32 -13.01 -5.34 6.80
CA ILE A 32 -13.89 -4.85 5.72
C ILE A 32 -14.67 -6.02 5.09
N ARG A 33 -14.06 -7.21 5.01
CA ARG A 33 -14.67 -8.42 4.41
C ARG A 33 -15.94 -8.90 5.10
N ALA A 34 -16.22 -8.43 6.32
CA ALA A 34 -17.43 -8.77 7.06
C ALA A 34 -18.66 -7.96 6.58
N LEU A 35 -18.45 -6.90 5.80
CA LEU A 35 -19.50 -6.07 5.25
C LEU A 35 -20.11 -6.71 3.99
N PRO A 36 -21.37 -6.39 3.64
CA PRO A 36 -21.92 -6.66 2.32
C PRO A 36 -21.00 -6.09 1.23
N ASP A 37 -20.88 -6.77 0.08
CA ASP A 37 -19.85 -6.46 -0.92
C ASP A 37 -19.83 -4.98 -1.37
N GLU A 38 -21.01 -4.42 -1.69
CA GLU A 38 -21.16 -3.01 -2.06
C GLU A 38 -20.74 -2.06 -0.92
N ALA A 39 -21.13 -2.35 0.32
CA ALA A 39 -20.73 -1.56 1.47
C ALA A 39 -19.21 -1.67 1.73
N GLY A 40 -18.63 -2.86 1.56
CA GLY A 40 -17.19 -3.10 1.66
C GLY A 40 -16.41 -2.27 0.64
N GLN A 41 -16.85 -2.26 -0.62
CA GLN A 41 -16.26 -1.45 -1.68
C GLN A 41 -16.31 0.05 -1.35
N ILE A 42 -17.47 0.56 -0.91
CA ILE A 42 -17.65 1.98 -0.56
C ILE A 42 -16.75 2.35 0.61
N VAL A 43 -16.76 1.55 1.69
CA VAL A 43 -15.94 1.80 2.89
C VAL A 43 -14.45 1.77 2.54
N PHE A 44 -14.01 0.76 1.78
CA PHE A 44 -12.63 0.66 1.31
C PHE A 44 -12.24 1.92 0.54
N THR A 45 -13.00 2.28 -0.50
CA THR A 45 -12.70 3.45 -1.35
C THR A 45 -12.69 4.75 -0.56
N MET A 46 -13.72 5.00 0.25
CA MET A 46 -13.87 6.26 0.99
C MET A 46 -12.83 6.41 2.11
N ALA A 47 -12.40 5.30 2.73
CA ALA A 47 -11.36 5.32 3.76
C ALA A 47 -9.98 5.76 3.21
N HIS A 48 -9.73 5.57 1.91
CA HIS A 48 -8.48 6.02 1.29
C HIS A 48 -8.34 7.54 1.27
N ILE A 49 -9.43 8.30 1.20
CA ILE A 49 -9.37 9.78 1.16
C ILE A 49 -8.69 10.34 2.43
N PRO A 50 -9.21 10.12 3.65
CA PRO A 50 -8.55 10.63 4.85
C PRO A 50 -7.19 9.96 5.09
N MET A 51 -7.05 8.67 4.75
CA MET A 51 -5.78 7.96 4.90
C MET A 51 -4.67 8.59 4.03
N PHE A 52 -4.92 8.81 2.75
CA PHE A 52 -3.98 9.46 1.84
C PHE A 52 -3.72 10.90 2.23
N ALA A 53 -4.72 11.66 2.66
CA ALA A 53 -4.51 13.04 3.14
C ALA A 53 -3.54 13.08 4.33
N ILE A 54 -3.74 12.19 5.32
CA ILE A 54 -2.85 12.08 6.49
C ILE A 54 -1.44 11.66 6.08
N ILE A 55 -1.31 10.59 5.28
CA ILE A 55 0.00 10.10 4.85
C ILE A 55 0.75 11.17 4.05
N LEU A 56 0.08 11.81 3.07
CA LEU A 56 0.66 12.88 2.27
C LEU A 56 1.15 14.04 3.14
N ALA A 57 0.32 14.52 4.07
CA ALA A 57 0.69 15.60 4.99
C ALA A 57 1.92 15.24 5.85
N LEU A 58 2.02 14.00 6.30
CA LEU A 58 3.15 13.53 7.11
C LEU A 58 4.44 13.40 6.28
N VAL A 59 4.38 12.80 5.08
CA VAL A 59 5.56 12.60 4.22
C VAL A 59 6.02 13.88 3.50
N SER A 60 5.17 14.92 3.48
CA SER A 60 5.47 16.27 2.99
C SER A 60 5.64 17.30 4.09
N SER A 61 5.59 16.90 5.37
CA SER A 61 5.68 17.83 6.51
C SER A 61 6.94 18.70 6.42
N GLU A 62 6.85 20.00 6.70
CA GLU A 62 8.02 20.90 6.75
C GLU A 62 9.00 20.50 7.86
N ASN A 63 8.47 19.92 8.95
CA ASN A 63 9.27 19.37 10.03
C ASN A 63 10.08 18.16 9.54
N SER A 64 11.41 18.30 9.51
CA SER A 64 12.31 17.27 8.98
C SER A 64 12.26 15.95 9.73
N LYS A 65 12.04 15.97 11.06
CA LYS A 65 11.92 14.76 11.89
C LYS A 65 10.62 14.02 11.57
N THR A 66 9.49 14.73 11.55
CA THR A 66 8.18 14.15 11.19
C THR A 66 8.24 13.54 9.80
N ARG A 67 8.76 14.30 8.83
CA ARG A 67 8.91 13.85 7.44
C ARG A 67 9.77 12.59 7.34
N LYS A 68 10.94 12.56 8.00
CA LYS A 68 11.82 11.38 7.99
C LYS A 68 11.12 10.16 8.59
N MET A 69 10.50 10.29 9.76
CA MET A 69 9.80 9.18 10.42
C MET A 69 8.63 8.66 9.59
N ALA A 70 7.87 9.55 8.96
CA ALA A 70 6.75 9.17 8.10
C ALA A 70 7.24 8.39 6.87
N ARG A 71 8.32 8.84 6.21
CA ARG A 71 8.88 8.14 5.06
C ARG A 71 9.45 6.77 5.42
N ILE A 72 10.13 6.64 6.58
CA ILE A 72 10.56 5.35 7.13
C ILE A 72 9.33 4.45 7.37
N GLY A 73 8.27 5.00 7.96
CA GLY A 73 7.02 4.28 8.20
C GLY A 73 6.40 3.73 6.91
N VAL A 74 6.32 4.54 5.85
CA VAL A 74 5.86 4.08 4.53
C VAL A 74 6.79 3.02 3.95
N GLY A 75 8.11 3.17 4.08
CA GLY A 75 9.09 2.16 3.64
C GLY A 75 8.87 0.81 4.32
N LEU A 76 8.66 0.79 5.64
CA LEU A 76 8.33 -0.42 6.40
C LEU A 76 6.98 -0.98 6.00
N PHE A 77 5.97 -0.12 5.83
CA PHE A 77 4.64 -0.52 5.40
C PHE A 77 4.68 -1.23 4.04
N LEU A 78 5.41 -0.72 3.05
CA LEU A 78 5.56 -1.36 1.74
C LEU A 78 6.11 -2.79 1.83
N ILE A 79 7.06 -3.04 2.74
CA ILE A 79 7.62 -4.37 2.96
C ILE A 79 6.57 -5.29 3.58
N ILE A 80 5.94 -4.83 4.66
CA ILE A 80 4.89 -5.57 5.36
C ILE A 80 3.72 -5.86 4.41
N HIS A 81 3.33 -4.90 3.58
CA HIS A 81 2.25 -5.02 2.60
C HIS A 81 2.51 -6.16 1.61
N GLY A 82 3.70 -6.24 1.00
CA GLY A 82 4.04 -7.37 0.13
C GLY A 82 4.06 -8.71 0.86
N LEU A 83 4.50 -8.75 2.12
CA LEU A 83 4.42 -9.95 2.94
C LEU A 83 2.97 -10.35 3.23
N LEU A 84 2.07 -9.38 3.46
CA LEU A 84 0.63 -9.64 3.62
C LEU A 84 0.04 -10.23 2.35
N HIS A 85 0.41 -9.78 1.15
CA HIS A 85 -0.03 -10.41 -0.08
C HIS A 85 0.47 -11.85 -0.24
N ILE A 86 1.70 -12.14 0.18
CA ILE A 86 2.20 -13.52 0.21
C ILE A 86 1.34 -14.36 1.16
N LEU A 87 1.05 -13.84 2.36
CA LEU A 87 0.26 -14.53 3.38
C LEU A 87 -1.18 -14.79 2.92
N PHE A 88 -1.81 -13.80 2.27
CA PHE A 88 -3.20 -13.89 1.81
C PHE A 88 -3.37 -14.57 0.45
N LYS A 89 -2.29 -14.96 -0.24
CA LYS A 89 -2.36 -15.60 -1.56
C LYS A 89 -3.23 -16.88 -1.58
N GLY A 90 -3.32 -17.59 -0.45
CA GLY A 90 -4.17 -18.77 -0.31
C GLY A 90 -5.63 -18.48 0.06
N HIS A 91 -6.00 -17.22 0.27
CA HIS A 91 -7.36 -16.84 0.66
C HIS A 91 -8.32 -17.02 -0.52
N PRO A 92 -9.54 -17.58 -0.34
CA PRO A 92 -10.46 -17.87 -1.44
C PRO A 92 -10.88 -16.66 -2.27
N ALA A 93 -10.89 -15.47 -1.66
CA ALA A 93 -11.23 -14.20 -2.31
C ALA A 93 -10.00 -13.40 -2.80
N TYR A 94 -8.80 -14.02 -2.84
CA TYR A 94 -7.59 -13.35 -3.32
C TYR A 94 -7.53 -13.42 -4.85
N GLU A 95 -7.66 -12.27 -5.52
CA GLU A 95 -7.79 -12.21 -6.99
C GLU A 95 -6.51 -11.74 -7.71
N PHE A 96 -5.47 -11.29 -6.99
CA PHE A 96 -4.21 -10.75 -7.54
C PHE A 96 -3.31 -11.82 -8.20
N SER A 97 -3.74 -12.31 -9.36
CA SER A 97 -3.07 -13.38 -10.11
C SER A 97 -2.26 -12.89 -11.32
N GLY A 98 -2.50 -11.65 -11.77
CA GLY A 98 -1.86 -11.08 -12.95
C GLY A 98 -0.40 -10.66 -12.73
N ILE A 99 0.37 -10.60 -13.82
CA ILE A 99 1.77 -10.10 -13.80
C ILE A 99 1.79 -8.67 -13.30
N LEU A 100 0.86 -7.82 -13.76
CA LEU A 100 0.78 -6.42 -13.35
C LEU A 100 0.61 -6.29 -11.83
N SER A 101 -0.37 -6.99 -11.24
CA SER A 101 -0.61 -6.99 -9.80
C SER A 101 0.63 -7.41 -9.01
N ASN A 102 1.28 -8.50 -9.41
CA ASN A 102 2.49 -8.98 -8.75
C ASN A 102 3.65 -7.99 -8.87
N VAL A 103 3.81 -7.35 -10.03
CA VAL A 103 4.81 -6.29 -10.22
C VAL A 103 4.53 -5.12 -9.29
N LEU A 104 3.28 -4.64 -9.22
CA LEU A 104 2.92 -3.52 -8.35
C LEU A 104 3.17 -3.87 -6.87
N ILE A 105 2.71 -5.03 -6.41
CA ILE A 105 2.90 -5.46 -5.02
C ILE A 105 4.40 -5.57 -4.69
N PHE A 106 5.16 -6.35 -5.45
CA PHE A 106 6.53 -6.69 -5.09
C PHE A 106 7.55 -5.63 -5.47
N ALA A 107 7.31 -4.82 -6.50
CA ALA A 107 8.15 -3.66 -6.78
C ALA A 107 8.00 -2.61 -5.66
N GLY A 108 6.79 -2.40 -5.14
CA GLY A 108 6.56 -1.55 -3.97
C GLY A 108 7.40 -2.00 -2.77
N SER A 109 7.33 -3.27 -2.41
CA SER A 109 8.15 -3.84 -1.32
C SER A 109 9.65 -3.73 -1.58
N PHE A 110 10.10 -4.02 -2.81
CA PHE A 110 11.50 -3.88 -3.20
C PHE A 110 11.99 -2.43 -3.02
N PHE A 111 11.24 -1.45 -3.52
CA PHE A 111 11.58 -0.04 -3.35
C PHE A 111 11.59 0.39 -1.88
N GLY A 112 10.69 -0.16 -1.05
CA GLY A 112 10.71 0.02 0.40
C GLY A 112 12.02 -0.48 1.05
N VAL A 113 12.46 -1.70 0.70
CA VAL A 113 13.75 -2.26 1.18
C VAL A 113 14.92 -1.36 0.77
N VAL A 114 14.99 -0.97 -0.51
CA VAL A 114 16.10 -0.15 -1.02
C VAL A 114 16.08 1.24 -0.39
N TYR A 115 14.91 1.85 -0.19
CA TYR A 115 14.80 3.12 0.50
C TYR A 115 15.35 3.05 1.92
N LEU A 116 14.93 2.06 2.71
CA LEU A 116 15.37 1.90 4.10
C LEU A 116 16.87 1.58 4.23
N ALA A 117 17.44 0.84 3.27
CA ALA A 117 18.87 0.56 3.25
C ALA A 117 19.74 1.81 2.96
N LEU A 118 19.15 2.85 2.35
CA LEU A 118 19.82 4.10 1.98
C LEU A 118 19.51 5.27 2.93
N GLU A 119 18.66 5.08 3.94
CA GLU A 119 18.16 6.11 4.87
C GLU A 119 18.95 6.19 6.18
#